data_AF-A0A1S8WPB4-F1
#
_entry.id   AF-A0A1S8WPB4-F1
#
_cell.length_a   1.000
_cell.length_b   1.000
_cell.length_c   1.000
_cell.angle_alpha   90.00
_cell.angle_beta   90.00
_cell.angle_gamma   90.00
#
_symmetry.space_group_name_H-M   'P 1'
#
loop_
_entity.id
_entity.type
_entity.pdbx_description
1 polymer ?
#
loop_
_entity_poly.entity_id
_entity_poly.type
_entity_poly.pdbx_seq_one_letter_code
_entity_poly.pdbx_strand_id
1 'polypeptide(L)'
;CVDFRRKTLTYYDSMGSKNDNCLRTLMSYLQSEWQDKKGQPLPDPESWTLINSEDSVPQQMNGSDCGVFTCTYGEFLSRDAKLTFSQEKVTAPTPTMSSEQAHAGHPGEKELNNVDNMSPAV
;
A
#
# COMPACT_ATOMS: atom_id res chain seq x y z
N CYS A 1 -5.04 0.64 -7.46
CA CYS A 1 -4.15 0.31 -8.59
C CYS A 1 -4.66 1.01 -9.85
N VAL A 2 -3.78 1.67 -10.59
CA VAL A 2 -4.07 2.28 -11.89
C VAL A 2 -3.35 1.44 -12.95
N ASP A 3 -4.08 0.71 -13.79
CA ASP A 3 -3.50 -0.06 -14.90
C ASP A 3 -3.90 0.57 -16.23
N PHE A 4 -2.96 1.26 -16.88
CA PHE A 4 -3.17 1.92 -18.17
C PHE A 4 -3.31 0.94 -19.34
N ARG A 5 -2.72 -0.27 -19.25
CA ARG A 5 -2.80 -1.27 -20.33
C ARG A 5 -4.22 -1.83 -20.43
N ARG A 6 -4.86 -1.99 -19.28
CA ARG A 6 -6.24 -2.50 -19.15
C ARG A 6 -7.28 -1.38 -19.01
N LYS A 7 -6.84 -0.13 -18.83
CA LYS A 7 -7.66 1.03 -18.48
C LYS A 7 -8.56 0.76 -17.26
N THR A 8 -7.97 0.27 -16.18
CA THR A 8 -8.70 -0.04 -14.94
C THR A 8 -8.19 0.75 -13.75
N LEU A 9 -9.12 1.20 -12.91
CA LEU A 9 -8.88 1.73 -11.57
C LEU A 9 -9.47 0.77 -10.56
N THR A 10 -8.63 0.04 -9.83
CA THR A 10 -9.10 -0.96 -8.85
C THR A 10 -8.76 -0.53 -7.43
N TYR A 11 -9.77 -0.46 -6.56
CA TYR A 11 -9.65 -0.20 -5.13
C TYR A 11 -9.48 -1.53 -4.39
N TYR A 12 -8.31 -1.71 -3.77
CA TYR A 12 -7.97 -2.88 -2.97
C TYR A 12 -8.14 -2.55 -1.49
N ASP A 13 -9.05 -3.25 -0.82
CA ASP A 13 -9.29 -3.11 0.62
C ASP A 13 -9.32 -4.51 1.25
N SER A 14 -8.43 -4.73 2.22
CA SER A 14 -8.35 -5.97 2.98
C SER A 14 -9.47 -6.17 3.98
N MET A 15 -10.35 -5.18 4.19
CA MET A 15 -11.61 -5.33 4.92
C MET A 15 -12.85 -5.32 4.01
N GLY A 16 -12.65 -5.31 2.68
CA GLY A 16 -13.72 -5.58 1.71
C GLY A 16 -14.68 -4.42 1.48
N SER A 17 -14.36 -3.21 1.94
CA SER A 17 -15.22 -2.04 1.74
C SER A 17 -15.14 -1.52 0.31
N LYS A 18 -16.20 -0.81 -0.09
CA LYS A 18 -16.24 -0.03 -1.32
C LYS A 18 -15.76 1.38 -1.08
N ASN A 19 -15.14 1.97 -2.09
CA ASN A 19 -14.82 3.38 -2.09
C ASN A 19 -14.97 4.01 -3.48
N ASP A 20 -16.21 4.07 -3.96
CA ASP A 20 -16.53 4.67 -5.26
C ASP A 20 -16.10 6.14 -5.35
N ASN A 21 -16.14 6.87 -4.23
CA ASN A 21 -15.71 8.25 -4.20
C ASN A 21 -14.19 8.37 -4.46
N CYS A 22 -13.38 7.52 -3.84
CA CYS A 22 -11.94 7.45 -4.10
C CYS A 22 -11.67 7.13 -5.58
N LEU A 23 -12.36 6.14 -6.13
CA LEU A 23 -12.23 5.74 -7.52
C LEU A 23 -12.58 6.89 -8.49
N ARG A 24 -13.72 7.56 -8.29
CA ARG A 24 -14.11 8.74 -9.10
C ARG A 24 -13.13 9.89 -8.95
N THR A 25 -12.69 10.17 -7.73
CA THR A 25 -11.70 11.22 -7.45
C THR A 25 -10.38 10.96 -8.18
N LEU A 26 -9.91 9.70 -8.16
CA LEU A 26 -8.70 9.30 -8.86
C LEU A 26 -8.84 9.39 -10.38
N MET A 27 -10.01 9.05 -10.92
CA MET A 27 -10.31 9.23 -12.36
C MET A 27 -10.33 10.71 -12.78
N SER A 28 -10.92 11.57 -11.95
CA SER A 28 -10.87 13.02 -12.15
C SER A 28 -9.43 13.54 -12.11
N TYR A 29 -8.63 13.08 -11.14
CA TYR A 29 -7.22 13.42 -11.05
C TYR A 29 -6.46 13.03 -12.32
N LEU A 30 -6.63 11.80 -12.84
CA LEU A 30 -5.96 11.37 -14.07
C LEU A 30 -6.34 12.23 -15.29
N GLN A 31 -7.60 12.64 -15.41
CA GLN A 31 -8.04 13.53 -16.48
C GLN A 31 -7.40 14.93 -16.36
N SER A 32 -7.40 15.50 -15.16
CA SER A 32 -6.78 16.81 -14.89
C SER A 32 -5.26 16.78 -15.10
N GLU A 33 -4.58 15.77 -14.56
CA GLU A 33 -3.13 15.60 -14.70
C GLU A 33 -2.72 15.41 -16.17
N TRP A 34 -3.51 14.63 -16.92
CA TRP A 34 -3.26 14.44 -18.35
C TRP A 34 -3.44 15.76 -19.13
N GLN A 35 -4.51 16.51 -18.86
CA GLN A 35 -4.73 17.82 -19.48
C GLN A 35 -3.59 18.80 -19.16
N ASP A 36 -3.12 18.85 -17.90
CA ASP A 36 -2.01 19.70 -17.48
C ASP A 36 -0.70 19.32 -18.19
N LYS A 37 -0.35 18.03 -18.20
CA LYS A 37 0.95 17.56 -18.72
C LYS A 37 1.00 17.35 -20.22
N LYS A 38 -0.13 17.09 -20.88
CA LYS A 38 -0.20 16.78 -22.32
C LYS A 38 -0.91 17.87 -23.13
N GLY A 39 -1.54 18.84 -22.49
CA GLY A 39 -2.24 19.94 -23.15
C GLY A 39 -3.50 19.52 -23.91
N GLN A 40 -3.97 18.29 -23.73
CA GLN A 40 -5.15 17.73 -24.41
C GLN A 40 -5.96 16.84 -23.45
N PRO A 41 -7.24 16.57 -23.71
CA PRO A 41 -8.03 15.67 -22.88
C PRO A 41 -7.47 14.24 -22.83
N LEU A 42 -7.72 13.52 -21.73
CA LEU A 42 -7.43 12.09 -21.65
C LEU A 42 -8.23 11.36 -22.73
N PRO A 43 -7.59 10.52 -23.58
CA PRO A 43 -8.32 9.75 -24.59
C PRO A 43 -9.26 8.72 -23.97
N ASP A 44 -10.49 8.66 -24.49
CA ASP A 44 -11.53 7.69 -24.14
C ASP A 44 -11.72 7.49 -22.62
N PRO A 45 -12.02 8.54 -21.83
CA PRO A 45 -12.16 8.42 -20.38
C PRO A 45 -13.27 7.44 -20.00
N GLU A 46 -14.33 7.35 -20.80
CA GLU A 46 -15.45 6.41 -20.63
C GLU A 46 -15.05 4.93 -20.81
N SER A 47 -13.90 4.65 -21.44
CA SER A 47 -13.39 3.28 -21.58
C SER A 47 -12.74 2.74 -20.29
N TRP A 48 -12.56 3.60 -19.28
CA TRP A 48 -11.97 3.18 -18.01
C TRP A 48 -12.98 2.46 -17.13
N THR A 49 -12.57 1.34 -16.54
CA THR A 49 -13.41 0.59 -15.60
C THR A 49 -12.97 0.87 -14.16
N LEU A 50 -13.93 1.31 -13.33
CA LEU A 50 -13.75 1.55 -11.89
C LEU A 50 -14.21 0.31 -11.12
N ILE A 51 -13.31 -0.30 -10.35
CA ILE A 51 -13.53 -1.62 -9.74
C ILE A 51 -13.28 -1.53 -8.24
N ASN A 52 -14.26 -1.93 -7.43
CA ASN A 52 -14.01 -2.28 -6.03
C ASN A 52 -13.68 -3.77 -5.97
N SER A 53 -12.57 -4.12 -5.31
CA SER A 53 -12.17 -5.52 -5.16
C SER A 53 -13.08 -6.31 -4.23
N GLU A 54 -13.66 -5.67 -3.21
CA GLU A 54 -14.56 -6.30 -2.24
C GLU A 54 -13.96 -7.60 -1.68
N ASP A 55 -14.72 -8.70 -1.70
CA ASP A 55 -14.34 -10.04 -1.21
C ASP A 55 -13.59 -10.88 -2.26
N SER A 56 -13.33 -10.35 -3.46
CA SER A 56 -12.59 -11.07 -4.51
C SER A 56 -11.09 -11.18 -4.26
N VAL A 57 -10.60 -10.61 -3.14
CA VAL A 57 -9.18 -10.54 -2.77
C VAL A 57 -8.98 -11.03 -1.33
N PRO A 58 -7.78 -11.51 -0.96
CA PRO A 58 -7.50 -12.00 0.39
C PRO A 58 -7.83 -10.97 1.47
N GLN A 59 -8.67 -11.30 2.44
CA GLN A 59 -9.10 -10.38 3.49
C GLN A 59 -8.23 -10.51 4.76
N GLN A 60 -8.01 -9.39 5.44
CA GLN A 60 -7.46 -9.38 6.79
C GLN A 60 -8.54 -9.81 7.80
N MET A 61 -8.13 -10.44 8.89
CA MET A 61 -9.02 -10.95 9.94
C MET A 61 -8.87 -10.18 11.26
N ASN A 62 -8.13 -9.08 11.26
CA ASN A 62 -7.89 -8.21 12.41
C ASN A 62 -7.92 -6.72 12.01
N GLY A 63 -7.63 -5.81 12.94
CA GLY A 63 -7.63 -4.36 12.70
C GLY A 63 -6.24 -3.75 12.44
N SER A 64 -5.17 -4.54 12.38
CA SER A 64 -3.78 -4.05 12.34
C SER A 64 -3.04 -4.34 11.03
N ASP A 65 -3.48 -5.34 10.26
CA ASP A 65 -2.69 -5.88 9.15
C ASP A 65 -2.93 -5.17 7.81
N CYS A 66 -3.74 -4.11 7.78
CA CYS A 66 -4.08 -3.40 6.53
C CYS A 66 -2.84 -2.91 5.77
N GLY A 67 -1.79 -2.48 6.50
CA GLY A 67 -0.51 -2.09 5.90
C GLY A 67 0.21 -3.26 5.22
N VAL A 68 0.25 -4.44 5.87
CA VAL A 68 0.92 -5.61 5.31
C VAL A 68 0.17 -6.16 4.11
N PHE A 69 -1.17 -6.22 4.18
CA PHE A 69 -2.00 -6.57 3.02
C PHE A 69 -1.84 -5.58 1.87
N THR A 70 -1.80 -4.28 2.14
CA THR A 70 -1.57 -3.25 1.12
C THR A 70 -0.25 -3.47 0.39
N CYS A 71 0.85 -3.69 1.14
CA CYS A 71 2.15 -3.97 0.54
C CYS A 71 2.15 -5.29 -0.23
N THR A 72 1.50 -6.33 0.28
CA THR A 72 1.41 -7.64 -0.39
C THR A 72 0.58 -7.56 -1.68
N TYR A 73 -0.52 -6.79 -1.70
CA TYR A 73 -1.21 -6.48 -2.94
C TYR A 73 -0.28 -5.80 -3.94
N GLY A 74 0.48 -4.78 -3.50
CA GLY A 74 1.46 -4.10 -4.33
C GLY A 74 2.50 -5.04 -4.93
N GLU A 75 3.07 -5.94 -4.12
CA GLU A 75 4.04 -6.95 -4.55
C GLU A 75 3.48 -7.81 -5.68
N PHE A 76 2.34 -8.46 -5.49
CA PHE A 76 1.75 -9.35 -6.48
C PHE A 76 1.32 -8.60 -7.75
N LEU A 77 0.68 -7.43 -7.59
CA LEU A 77 0.19 -6.64 -8.73
C LEU A 77 1.35 -6.08 -9.56
N SER A 78 2.50 -5.76 -8.95
CA SER A 78 3.66 -5.23 -9.67
C SER A 78 4.28 -6.22 -10.67
N ARG A 79 4.07 -7.52 -10.45
CA ARG A 79 4.54 -8.62 -11.32
C ARG A 79 3.42 -9.34 -12.07
N ASP A 80 2.26 -8.69 -12.20
CA ASP A 80 1.05 -9.26 -12.83
C ASP A 80 0.63 -10.64 -12.28
N ALA A 81 0.90 -10.90 -10.99
CA ALA A 81 0.58 -12.17 -10.35
C ALA A 81 -0.82 -12.18 -9.72
N LYS A 82 -1.43 -13.38 -9.70
CA LYS A 82 -2.72 -13.61 -9.02
C LYS A 82 -2.53 -13.52 -7.49
N LEU A 83 -3.45 -12.85 -6.80
CA LEU A 83 -3.45 -12.73 -5.34
C LEU A 83 -3.82 -14.08 -4.68
N THR A 84 -2.83 -14.95 -4.45
CA THR A 84 -3.02 -16.31 -3.93
C THR A 84 -2.55 -16.48 -2.47
N PHE A 85 -2.36 -15.37 -1.76
CA PHE A 85 -1.96 -15.38 -0.35
C PHE A 85 -3.19 -15.40 0.58
N SER A 86 -2.95 -15.61 1.87
CA SER A 86 -3.97 -15.62 2.92
C SER A 86 -3.40 -14.96 4.17
N GLN A 87 -4.28 -14.62 5.13
CA GLN A 87 -3.90 -14.07 6.44
C GLN A 87 -2.74 -14.84 7.08
N GLU A 88 -2.81 -16.18 7.14
CA GLU A 88 -1.78 -17.04 7.74
C GLU A 88 -0.41 -16.90 7.07
N LYS A 89 -0.37 -16.72 5.75
CA LYS A 89 0.89 -16.58 5.00
C LYS A 89 1.51 -15.19 5.15
N VAL A 90 0.69 -14.18 5.40
CA VAL A 90 1.12 -12.79 5.56
C VAL A 90 1.59 -12.51 6.99
N THR A 91 1.03 -13.19 8.00
CA THR A 91 1.44 -13.07 9.40
C THR A 91 2.42 -14.12 9.88
N ALA A 92 2.67 -15.18 9.11
CA ALA A 92 3.85 -16.00 9.34
C ALA A 92 5.09 -15.09 9.29
N PRO A 93 6.08 -15.27 10.18
CA PRO A 93 7.32 -14.50 10.13
C PRO A 93 8.11 -14.88 8.86
N THR A 94 7.68 -14.37 7.71
CA THR A 94 8.43 -14.42 6.47
C THR A 94 9.59 -13.44 6.60
N PRO A 95 10.84 -13.85 6.34
CA PRO A 95 12.00 -12.99 6.60
C PRO A 95 12.04 -11.71 5.76
N THR A 96 11.20 -11.57 4.73
CA THR A 96 11.42 -10.62 3.63
C THR A 96 10.98 -9.19 3.93
N MET A 97 9.82 -8.97 4.55
CA MET A 97 9.29 -7.61 4.75
C MET A 97 10.04 -6.83 5.86
N SER A 98 10.42 -7.50 6.95
CA SER A 98 11.22 -6.88 8.01
C SER A 98 12.70 -6.73 7.65
N SER A 99 13.26 -7.62 6.82
CA SER A 99 14.66 -7.51 6.41
C SER A 99 14.92 -6.39 5.40
N GLU A 100 13.92 -6.03 4.59
CA GLU A 100 14.09 -5.01 3.54
C GLU A 100 14.05 -3.58 4.11
N GLN A 101 13.33 -3.36 5.21
CA GLN A 101 13.33 -2.10 5.97
C GLN A 101 14.68 -1.84 6.67
N ALA A 102 15.45 -2.89 6.97
CA ALA A 102 16.72 -2.79 7.69
C ALA A 102 17.89 -2.24 6.84
N HIS A 103 17.71 -2.06 5.52
CA HIS A 103 18.76 -1.53 4.64
C HIS A 103 18.70 -0.01 4.42
N ALA A 104 17.65 0.68 4.91
CA ALA A 104 17.55 2.14 4.87
C ALA A 104 18.01 2.77 6.20
N GLY A 105 19.24 2.46 6.61
CA GLY A 105 19.83 3.01 7.84
C GLY A 105 20.17 4.50 7.71
N HIS A 106 19.50 5.32 8.51
CA HIS A 106 19.88 6.71 8.82
C HIS A 106 21.21 6.72 9.59
N PRO A 107 22.20 7.57 9.25
CA PRO A 107 23.48 7.56 9.96
C PRO A 107 23.38 8.36 11.27
N GLY A 108 23.39 7.63 12.38
CA GLY A 108 24.13 8.03 13.59
C GLY A 108 23.35 8.76 14.68
N GLU A 109 22.95 8.01 15.71
CA GLU A 109 23.05 8.49 17.09
C GLU A 109 23.98 7.53 17.84
N LYS A 110 25.09 8.07 18.35
CA LYS A 110 26.02 7.34 19.22
C LYS A 110 25.46 7.37 20.64
N GLU A 111 25.24 6.20 21.22
CA GLU A 111 25.07 6.02 22.67
C GLU A 111 26.26 6.61 23.42
N LEU A 112 25.98 7.44 24.43
CA LEU A 112 26.90 7.78 25.51
C LEU A 112 26.27 7.30 26.81
N ASN A 113 26.59 6.05 27.17
CA ASN A 113 26.47 5.57 28.55
C ASN A 113 27.82 5.76 29.25
N ASN A 114 27.86 6.58 30.31
CA ASN A 114 28.58 6.24 31.54
C ASN A 114 28.09 7.15 32.67
N VAL A 115 27.31 6.60 33.61
CA VAL A 115 27.71 6.27 35.00
C VAL A 115 28.11 7.52 35.79
N ASP A 116 27.25 7.94 36.71
CA ASP A 116 27.67 8.12 38.10
C ASP A 116 26.51 7.98 39.09
N ASN A 117 26.80 7.14 40.06
CA ASN A 117 26.03 6.72 41.21
C ASN A 117 26.28 7.73 42.34
N MET A 118 25.24 8.28 42.97
CA MET A 118 25.20 8.52 44.42
C MET A 118 23.88 9.18 44.85
N SER A 119 23.16 8.48 45.74
CA SER A 119 22.16 9.07 46.65
C SER A 119 22.81 10.11 47.56
N PRO A 120 22.02 10.98 48.22
CA PRO A 120 21.89 10.72 49.65
C PRO A 120 20.47 10.88 50.18
N ALA A 121 20.18 10.03 51.17
CA ALA A 121 19.21 10.32 52.21
C ALA A 121 19.87 11.25 53.25
N VAL A 122 19.21 12.36 53.61
CA VAL A 122 18.89 12.78 54.99
C VAL A 122 17.62 13.62 54.92
#